data_AF-A0A4Q3YKL8-F1
#
_entry.id   AF-A0A4Q3YKL8-F1
#
_cell.length_a   1.000
_cell.length_b   1.000
_cell.length_c   1.000
_cell.angle_alpha   90.00
_cell.angle_beta   90.00
_cell.angle_gamma   90.00
#
_symmetry.space_group_name_H-M   'P 1'
#
loop_
_entity.id
_entity.type
_entity.pdbx_description
1 polymer ?
#
loop_
_entity_poly.entity_id
_entity_poly.type
_entity_poly.pdbx_seq_one_letter_code
_entity_poly.pdbx_strand_id
1 'polypeptide(L)'
;MTQITASDGRQITLSYPNSTSIAVSSVSDGSRTWTYGSSGGNATVTLPDGSTWSSNLSALFNFEMHTNGDGCTADVAYTGTPPILTGSVTSPSGATALYTMTPVKMGRSWVPLECVADDGGVPIYAREPAAYWNLAVTAKKITGPGLPVAGIQWTYAYGPANGCFYPGSSGCTASSPTKRTVSVTDSEGAVTRYTFGNRYLQDEGLLLTTESGWNGTSALRKVDNTYAAMYAAPYYAGSGYSPRQRGDAIITGLKHPQQKVMTTQQGRYFIWEVASDCPNVPYCFDIYARPTKVVKSSVNP
;
A
#
# COMPACT_ATOMS: atom_id res chain seq x y z
N MET A 1 -0.93 27.40 10.45
CA MET A 1 -0.88 27.70 9.01
C MET A 1 -2.31 27.86 8.54
N THR A 2 -2.69 28.98 7.94
CA THR A 2 -4.09 29.26 7.53
C THR A 2 -4.24 29.51 6.03
N GLN A 3 -3.13 29.53 5.30
CA GLN A 3 -3.09 29.84 3.88
C GLN A 3 -1.93 29.12 3.20
N ILE A 4 -2.15 28.70 1.95
CA ILE A 4 -1.13 28.21 1.02
C ILE A 4 -1.24 29.04 -0.26
N THR A 5 -0.16 29.72 -0.65
CA THR A 5 -0.11 30.52 -1.88
C THR A 5 0.88 29.90 -2.85
N ALA A 6 0.43 29.64 -4.07
CA ALA A 6 1.27 29.15 -5.15
C ALA A 6 2.07 30.29 -5.81
N SER A 7 3.16 29.95 -6.50
CA SER A 7 4.02 30.93 -7.20
C SER A 7 3.30 31.66 -8.35
N ASP A 8 2.15 31.16 -8.79
CA ASP A 8 1.29 31.78 -9.79
C ASP A 8 0.17 32.65 -9.20
N GLY A 9 0.18 32.89 -7.88
CA GLY A 9 -0.77 33.75 -7.18
C GLY A 9 -2.06 33.07 -6.73
N ARG A 10 -2.30 31.80 -7.08
CA ARG A 10 -3.45 31.05 -6.56
C ARG A 10 -3.31 30.82 -5.06
N GLN A 11 -4.43 30.90 -4.36
CA GLN A 11 -4.49 30.80 -2.92
C GLN A 11 -5.48 29.71 -2.48
N ILE A 12 -5.08 28.94 -1.48
CA ILE A 12 -5.96 28.08 -0.70
C ILE A 12 -5.99 28.60 0.74
N THR A 13 -7.20 28.82 1.27
CA THR A 13 -7.43 29.25 2.64
C THR A 13 -7.98 28.08 3.46
N LEU A 14 -7.43 27.90 4.66
CA LEU A 14 -7.80 26.84 5.59
C LEU A 14 -8.46 27.45 6.82
N SER A 15 -9.63 26.94 7.18
CA SER A 15 -10.31 27.29 8.44
C SER A 15 -10.21 26.14 9.42
N TYR A 16 -10.20 26.49 10.70
CA TYR A 16 -10.14 25.54 11.81
C TYR A 16 -11.31 25.82 12.77
N PRO A 17 -11.84 24.81 13.48
CA PRO A 17 -12.91 25.00 14.46
C PRO A 17 -12.56 26.03 15.54
N ASN A 18 -11.28 26.09 15.93
CA ASN A 18 -10.73 27.03 16.91
C ASN A 18 -9.20 27.13 16.72
N SER A 19 -8.54 28.03 17.47
CA SER A 19 -7.12 28.34 17.32
C SER A 19 -6.16 27.23 17.76
N THR A 20 -6.61 26.25 18.54
CA THR A 20 -5.78 25.12 19.01
C THR A 20 -6.05 23.84 18.23
N SER A 21 -7.10 23.82 17.40
CA SER A 21 -7.46 22.65 16.61
C SER A 21 -6.40 22.37 15.55
N ILE A 22 -6.00 21.10 15.46
CA ILE A 22 -5.19 20.56 14.36
C ILE A 22 -6.05 20.05 13.21
N ALA A 23 -7.38 19.96 13.40
CA ALA A 23 -8.33 19.51 12.39
C ALA A 23 -8.83 20.71 11.56
N VAL A 24 -8.68 20.63 10.24
CA VAL A 24 -9.21 21.60 9.29
C VAL A 24 -10.73 21.43 9.20
N SER A 25 -11.49 22.51 9.39
CA SER A 25 -12.97 22.53 9.28
C SER A 25 -13.45 22.90 7.88
N SER A 26 -12.70 23.71 7.14
CA SER A 26 -13.00 23.98 5.74
C SER A 26 -11.76 24.41 4.95
N VAL A 27 -11.84 24.21 3.65
CA VAL A 27 -10.85 24.67 2.67
C VAL A 27 -11.58 25.48 1.62
N SER A 28 -11.03 26.62 1.22
CA SER A 28 -11.57 27.45 0.13
C SER A 28 -10.49 27.86 -0.85
N ASP A 29 -10.84 27.92 -2.13
CA ASP A 29 -10.00 28.50 -3.20
C ASP A 29 -10.39 29.95 -3.54
N GLY A 30 -11.28 30.56 -2.73
CA GLY A 30 -11.85 31.89 -2.94
C GLY A 30 -13.17 31.90 -3.73
N SER A 31 -13.50 30.82 -4.44
CA SER A 31 -14.75 30.68 -5.21
C SER A 31 -15.61 29.50 -4.74
N ARG A 32 -14.94 28.45 -4.26
CA ARG A 32 -15.51 27.18 -3.84
C ARG A 32 -15.06 26.88 -2.43
N THR A 33 -15.91 26.20 -1.68
CA THR A 33 -15.62 25.82 -0.30
C THR A 33 -15.97 24.36 -0.08
N TRP A 34 -15.03 23.63 0.50
CA TRP A 34 -15.22 22.28 1.01
C TRP A 34 -15.29 22.34 2.52
N THR A 35 -16.29 21.70 3.11
CA THR A 35 -16.47 21.68 4.57
C THR A 35 -16.29 20.26 5.09
N TYR A 36 -15.54 20.14 6.18
CA TYR A 36 -15.24 18.87 6.83
C TYR A 36 -15.97 18.79 8.17
N GLY A 37 -16.58 17.65 8.43
CA GLY A 37 -17.26 17.38 9.69
C GLY A 37 -16.91 16.00 10.21
N SER A 38 -16.85 15.84 11.52
CA SER A 38 -16.73 14.54 12.17
C SER A 38 -17.69 14.45 13.36
N SER A 39 -18.38 13.31 13.48
CA SER A 39 -19.32 13.04 14.57
C SER A 39 -19.42 11.54 14.82
N GLY A 40 -19.22 11.11 16.06
CA GLY A 40 -19.40 9.70 16.46
C GLY A 40 -18.57 8.69 15.64
N GLY A 41 -17.39 9.08 15.16
CA GLY A 41 -16.54 8.24 14.31
C GLY A 41 -16.91 8.23 12.82
N ASN A 42 -17.95 8.97 12.43
CA ASN A 42 -18.25 9.28 11.05
C ASN A 42 -17.52 10.55 10.61
N ALA A 43 -17.01 10.56 9.38
CA ALA A 43 -16.45 11.75 8.76
C ALA A 43 -17.27 12.16 7.53
N THR A 44 -17.30 13.45 7.24
CA THR A 44 -18.05 14.01 6.10
C THR A 44 -17.22 15.05 5.37
N VAL A 45 -17.42 15.12 4.06
CA VAL A 45 -16.91 16.18 3.20
C VAL A 45 -18.08 16.73 2.39
N THR A 46 -18.50 17.96 2.70
CA THR A 46 -19.50 18.67 1.90
C THR A 46 -18.80 19.43 0.79
N LEU A 47 -19.22 19.18 -0.45
CA LEU A 47 -18.72 19.81 -1.66
C LEU A 47 -19.35 21.20 -1.87
N PRO A 48 -18.77 22.04 -2.76
CA PRO A 48 -19.29 23.38 -3.02
C PRO A 48 -20.74 23.42 -3.54
N ASP A 49 -21.23 22.32 -4.12
CA ASP A 49 -22.61 22.17 -4.59
C ASP A 49 -23.59 21.66 -3.51
N GLY A 50 -23.11 21.50 -2.27
CA GLY A 50 -23.88 20.98 -1.13
C GLY A 50 -23.99 19.46 -1.08
N SER A 51 -23.51 18.74 -2.09
CA SER A 51 -23.47 17.29 -2.08
C SER A 51 -22.35 16.77 -1.17
N THR A 52 -22.49 15.56 -0.61
CA THR A 52 -21.67 15.13 0.53
C THR A 52 -21.09 13.73 0.34
N TRP A 53 -19.81 13.59 0.65
CA TRP A 53 -19.20 12.32 1.00
C TRP A 53 -19.39 12.06 2.49
N SER A 54 -19.71 10.83 2.87
CA SER A 54 -19.70 10.39 4.27
C SER A 54 -18.93 9.09 4.42
N SER A 55 -18.33 8.86 5.58
CA SER A 55 -17.66 7.61 5.89
C SER A 55 -17.94 7.19 7.32
N ASN A 56 -18.03 5.88 7.53
CA ASN A 56 -18.04 5.24 8.84
C ASN A 56 -16.87 4.24 8.86
N LEU A 57 -15.75 4.66 9.44
CA LEU A 57 -14.50 3.89 9.42
C LEU A 57 -13.97 3.67 10.84
N SER A 58 -14.75 4.00 11.87
CA SER A 58 -14.31 4.00 13.27
C SER A 58 -13.80 2.63 13.73
N ALA A 59 -14.50 1.55 13.36
CA ALA A 59 -14.09 0.19 13.67
C ALA A 59 -12.75 -0.19 13.02
N LEU A 60 -12.41 0.42 11.88
CA LEU A 60 -11.14 0.18 11.18
C LEU A 60 -10.00 1.04 11.75
N PHE A 61 -10.27 2.30 12.06
CA PHE A 61 -9.28 3.24 12.59
C PHE A 61 -8.87 2.95 14.03
N ASN A 62 -9.83 2.52 14.86
CA ASN A 62 -9.60 2.24 16.28
C ASN A 62 -9.20 0.78 16.53
N PHE A 63 -8.99 -0.02 15.48
CA PHE A 63 -8.60 -1.40 15.64
C PHE A 63 -7.15 -1.51 16.12
N GLU A 64 -6.97 -2.21 17.24
CA GLU A 64 -5.65 -2.57 17.76
C GLU A 64 -5.32 -4.01 17.40
N MET A 65 -4.14 -4.21 16.82
CA MET A 65 -3.64 -5.54 16.46
C MET A 65 -3.07 -6.21 17.70
N HIS A 66 -3.66 -7.34 18.10
CA HIS A 66 -3.13 -8.17 19.18
C HIS A 66 -2.50 -9.44 18.62
N THR A 67 -1.22 -9.62 18.91
CA THR A 67 -0.44 -10.78 18.47
C THR A 67 0.26 -11.41 19.64
N ASN A 68 0.33 -12.74 19.65
CA ASN A 68 1.11 -13.51 20.60
C ASN A 68 2.36 -14.07 19.92
N GLY A 69 3.46 -14.10 20.66
CA GLY A 69 4.72 -14.67 20.19
C GLY A 69 5.84 -14.27 21.13
N ASP A 70 6.36 -15.24 21.88
CA ASP A 70 7.46 -15.02 22.80
C ASP A 70 8.76 -15.55 22.18
N GLY A 71 9.77 -14.70 22.13
CA GLY A 71 11.09 -15.05 21.63
C GLY A 71 11.38 -14.57 20.22
N CYS A 72 12.66 -14.63 19.86
CA CYS A 72 13.18 -13.99 18.66
C CYS A 72 12.75 -14.68 17.35
N THR A 73 12.64 -16.00 17.36
CA THR A 73 12.29 -16.81 16.17
C THR A 73 10.87 -17.35 16.21
N ALA A 74 10.10 -16.99 17.25
CA ALA A 74 8.76 -17.49 17.41
C ALA A 74 7.85 -17.00 16.27
N ASP A 75 7.05 -17.92 15.76
CA ASP A 75 6.06 -17.57 14.77
C ASP A 75 4.98 -16.68 15.42
N VAL A 76 4.77 -15.49 14.87
CA VAL A 76 3.80 -14.54 15.43
C VAL A 76 2.39 -15.01 15.12
N ALA A 77 1.66 -15.46 16.14
CA ALA A 77 0.26 -15.86 16.05
C ALA A 77 -0.66 -14.66 16.32
N TYR A 78 -1.87 -14.69 15.73
CA TYR A 78 -2.90 -13.74 16.13
C TYR A 78 -3.49 -14.19 17.48
N THR A 79 -3.75 -13.24 18.38
CA THR A 79 -4.35 -13.54 19.68
C THR A 79 -5.84 -13.85 19.50
N GLY A 80 -6.21 -15.13 19.59
CA GLY A 80 -7.59 -15.59 19.41
C GLY A 80 -7.99 -15.70 17.94
N THR A 81 -9.28 -15.47 17.63
CA THR A 81 -9.80 -15.49 16.26
C THR A 81 -9.70 -14.10 15.63
N PRO A 82 -9.08 -13.94 14.44
CA PRO A 82 -9.07 -12.67 13.72
C PRO A 82 -10.49 -12.13 13.52
N PRO A 83 -10.80 -10.91 14.00
CA PRO A 83 -12.13 -10.33 13.86
C PRO A 83 -12.41 -9.95 12.41
N ILE A 84 -13.71 -9.90 12.08
CA ILE A 84 -14.21 -9.33 10.83
C ILE A 84 -14.68 -7.93 11.14
N LEU A 85 -14.02 -6.94 10.56
CA LEU A 85 -14.33 -5.53 10.72
C LEU A 85 -14.92 -4.99 9.42
N THR A 86 -15.76 -3.97 9.55
CA THR A 86 -16.33 -3.30 8.38
C THR A 86 -16.18 -1.80 8.48
N GLY A 87 -16.11 -1.14 7.33
CA GLY A 87 -16.18 0.30 7.22
C GLY A 87 -16.78 0.70 5.88
N SER A 88 -17.45 1.85 5.82
CA SER A 88 -18.16 2.29 4.64
C SER A 88 -17.81 3.71 4.24
N VAL A 89 -17.94 3.98 2.94
CA VAL A 89 -17.84 5.32 2.35
C VAL A 89 -19.01 5.50 1.39
N THR A 90 -19.81 6.53 1.59
CA THR A 90 -20.91 6.92 0.72
C THR A 90 -20.53 8.16 -0.06
N SER A 91 -20.75 8.09 -1.37
CA SER A 91 -20.48 9.17 -2.31
C SER A 91 -21.68 10.11 -2.46
N PRO A 92 -21.47 11.31 -3.03
CA PRO A 92 -22.53 12.25 -3.36
C PRO A 92 -23.68 11.70 -4.22
N SER A 93 -23.42 10.69 -5.04
CA SER A 93 -24.45 10.04 -5.86
C SER A 93 -25.34 9.06 -5.07
N GLY A 94 -25.06 8.85 -3.78
CA GLY A 94 -25.72 7.86 -2.96
C GLY A 94 -25.16 6.45 -3.12
N ALA A 95 -24.11 6.25 -3.93
CA ALA A 95 -23.41 4.97 -3.98
C ALA A 95 -22.51 4.79 -2.74
N THR A 96 -22.67 3.66 -2.05
CA THR A 96 -21.93 3.28 -0.85
C THR A 96 -20.99 2.12 -1.14
N ALA A 97 -19.71 2.32 -0.87
CA ALA A 97 -18.70 1.27 -0.80
C ALA A 97 -18.59 0.75 0.64
N LEU A 98 -18.84 -0.54 0.84
CA LEU A 98 -18.57 -1.28 2.07
C LEU A 98 -17.27 -2.07 1.90
N TYR A 99 -16.38 -1.93 2.88
CA TYR A 99 -15.14 -2.68 2.99
C TYR A 99 -15.25 -3.64 4.17
N THR A 100 -14.92 -4.90 3.93
CA THR A 100 -14.73 -5.91 4.97
C THR A 100 -13.23 -6.15 5.10
N MET A 101 -12.72 -6.05 6.32
CA MET A 101 -11.31 -6.23 6.62
C MET A 101 -11.11 -7.21 7.76
N THR A 102 -10.02 -7.95 7.73
CA THR A 102 -9.59 -8.85 8.81
C THR A 102 -8.07 -8.84 8.94
N PRO A 103 -7.51 -9.14 10.11
CA PRO A 103 -6.08 -9.39 10.22
C PRO A 103 -5.62 -10.50 9.27
N VAL A 104 -4.66 -10.18 8.40
CA VAL A 104 -4.00 -11.12 7.50
C VAL A 104 -2.51 -11.14 7.81
N LYS A 105 -1.95 -12.34 7.91
CA LYS A 105 -0.53 -12.55 8.14
C LYS A 105 0.26 -12.26 6.88
N MET A 106 1.24 -11.39 7.02
CA MET A 106 2.20 -10.96 6.01
C MET A 106 3.60 -11.43 6.39
N GLY A 107 4.50 -11.52 5.43
CA GLY A 107 5.87 -11.96 5.68
C GLY A 107 6.91 -11.23 4.84
N ARG A 108 8.11 -11.15 5.41
CA ARG A 108 9.35 -10.63 4.83
C ARG A 108 10.34 -11.80 4.76
N SER A 109 10.99 -11.97 3.62
CA SER A 109 12.00 -12.98 3.38
C SER A 109 13.40 -12.36 3.45
N TRP A 110 14.39 -13.18 3.83
CA TRP A 110 15.79 -12.78 4.09
C TRP A 110 15.92 -11.70 5.16
N VAL A 111 15.06 -11.71 6.18
CA VAL A 111 15.16 -10.77 7.29
C VAL A 111 16.37 -11.14 8.17
N PRO A 112 17.28 -10.21 8.48
CA PRO A 112 18.36 -10.43 9.44
C PRO A 112 17.83 -10.98 10.77
N LEU A 113 18.36 -12.11 11.24
CA LEU A 113 18.02 -12.64 12.56
C LEU A 113 18.73 -11.84 13.64
N GLU A 114 18.09 -10.76 14.07
CA GLU A 114 18.56 -9.90 15.16
C GLU A 114 17.56 -9.91 16.32
N CYS A 115 18.01 -10.37 17.48
CA CYS A 115 17.17 -10.48 18.67
C CYS A 115 17.37 -9.29 19.58
N VAL A 116 16.26 -8.72 20.05
CA VAL A 116 16.25 -7.87 21.23
C VAL A 116 16.10 -8.76 22.45
N ALA A 117 16.93 -8.53 23.46
CA ALA A 117 16.91 -9.26 24.72
C ALA A 117 16.44 -8.36 25.87
N ASP A 118 15.95 -8.98 26.95
CA ASP A 118 15.74 -8.29 28.21
C ASP A 118 17.06 -7.99 28.94
N ASP A 119 17.00 -7.35 30.10
CA ASP A 119 18.17 -7.02 30.92
C ASP A 119 18.95 -8.27 31.40
N GLY A 120 18.29 -9.44 31.40
CA GLY A 120 18.90 -10.74 31.71
C GLY A 120 19.56 -11.43 30.50
N GLY A 121 19.51 -10.81 29.31
CA GLY A 121 20.05 -11.38 28.07
C GLY A 121 19.14 -12.42 27.42
N VAL A 122 17.90 -12.58 27.88
CA VAL A 122 16.93 -13.52 27.30
C VAL A 122 16.32 -12.90 26.04
N PRO A 123 16.44 -13.54 24.85
CA PRO A 123 15.83 -13.03 23.63
C PRO A 123 14.30 -12.95 23.77
N ILE A 124 13.74 -11.74 23.66
CA ILE A 124 12.31 -11.48 23.83
C ILE A 124 11.57 -11.36 22.49
N TYR A 125 12.19 -10.75 21.47
CA TYR A 125 11.60 -10.62 20.13
C TYR A 125 12.65 -10.30 19.06
N ALA A 126 12.33 -10.52 17.78
CA ALA A 126 13.15 -10.06 16.67
C ALA A 126 13.01 -8.53 16.49
N ARG A 127 14.15 -7.85 16.30
CA ARG A 127 14.22 -6.42 15.95
C ARG A 127 13.35 -6.15 14.72
N GLU A 128 13.56 -6.96 13.68
CA GLU A 128 12.74 -6.96 12.47
C GLU A 128 11.99 -8.29 12.35
N PRO A 129 10.64 -8.32 12.46
CA PRO A 129 9.91 -9.55 12.29
C PRO A 129 9.89 -10.05 10.84
N ALA A 130 10.18 -11.34 10.63
CA ALA A 130 9.96 -12.03 9.34
C ALA A 130 8.48 -12.28 9.02
N ALA A 131 7.59 -12.24 10.02
CA ALA A 131 6.15 -12.35 9.85
C ALA A 131 5.41 -11.38 10.78
N TYR A 132 4.34 -10.77 10.29
CA TYR A 132 3.60 -9.72 10.97
C TYR A 132 2.15 -9.69 10.50
N TRP A 133 1.24 -9.21 11.34
CA TRP A 133 -0.18 -9.12 11.02
C TRP A 133 -0.54 -7.70 10.57
N ASN A 134 -1.39 -7.58 9.54
CA ASN A 134 -1.96 -6.32 9.09
C ASN A 134 -3.45 -6.44 8.87
N LEU A 135 -4.18 -5.34 9.11
CA LEU A 135 -5.58 -5.26 8.73
C LEU A 135 -5.66 -5.13 7.20
N ALA A 136 -6.27 -6.12 6.55
CA ALA A 136 -6.31 -6.20 5.10
C ALA A 136 -7.75 -6.35 4.59
N VAL A 137 -8.05 -5.79 3.43
CA VAL A 137 -9.38 -5.90 2.79
C VAL A 137 -9.57 -7.33 2.30
N THR A 138 -10.64 -7.99 2.73
CA THR A 138 -11.03 -9.35 2.29
C THR A 138 -12.27 -9.33 1.42
N ALA A 139 -13.11 -8.31 1.54
CA ALA A 139 -14.21 -8.07 0.61
C ALA A 139 -14.46 -6.58 0.41
N LYS A 140 -14.98 -6.23 -0.76
CA LYS A 140 -15.51 -4.90 -1.08
C LYS A 140 -16.85 -5.08 -1.76
N LYS A 141 -17.84 -4.26 -1.41
CA LYS A 141 -19.14 -4.24 -2.07
C LYS A 141 -19.55 -2.79 -2.34
N ILE A 142 -20.01 -2.49 -3.55
CA ILE A 142 -20.59 -1.19 -3.88
C ILE A 142 -22.07 -1.39 -4.21
N THR A 143 -22.93 -0.60 -3.56
CA THR A 143 -24.38 -0.56 -3.75
C THR A 143 -24.85 0.88 -3.91
N GLY A 144 -25.93 1.11 -4.64
CA GLY A 144 -26.54 2.44 -4.75
C GLY A 144 -27.30 2.64 -6.05
N PRO A 145 -27.79 3.87 -6.30
CA PRO A 145 -28.54 4.21 -7.49
C PRO A 145 -27.78 3.87 -8.78
N GLY A 146 -28.46 3.26 -9.75
CA GLY A 146 -27.89 2.90 -11.05
C GLY A 146 -27.00 1.64 -11.07
N LEU A 147 -26.81 0.96 -9.93
CA LEU A 147 -26.08 -0.31 -9.84
C LEU A 147 -27.03 -1.52 -9.79
N PRO A 148 -26.56 -2.73 -10.10
CA PRO A 148 -27.35 -3.96 -9.91
C PRO A 148 -27.89 -4.06 -8.47
N VAL A 149 -29.08 -4.63 -8.30
CA VAL A 149 -29.74 -4.79 -6.98
C VAL A 149 -28.84 -5.54 -5.99
N ALA A 150 -28.13 -6.56 -6.47
CA ALA A 150 -27.18 -7.33 -5.64
C ALA A 150 -25.92 -6.54 -5.26
N GLY A 151 -25.65 -5.41 -5.92
CA GLY A 151 -24.39 -4.65 -5.87
C GLY A 151 -23.29 -5.24 -6.75
N ILE A 152 -22.17 -4.53 -6.82
CA ILE A 152 -20.92 -5.01 -7.43
C ILE A 152 -19.97 -5.39 -6.30
N GLN A 153 -19.36 -6.56 -6.36
CA GLN A 153 -18.58 -7.13 -5.27
C GLN A 153 -17.22 -7.61 -5.71
N TRP A 154 -16.27 -7.58 -4.78
CA TRP A 154 -14.94 -8.13 -4.92
C TRP A 154 -14.57 -8.94 -3.68
N THR A 155 -13.91 -10.08 -3.88
CA THR A 155 -13.28 -10.86 -2.81
C THR A 155 -11.78 -10.89 -2.99
N TYR A 156 -11.04 -10.88 -1.88
CA TYR A 156 -9.58 -10.82 -1.88
C TYR A 156 -9.03 -12.08 -1.19
N ALA A 157 -8.28 -12.87 -1.94
CA ALA A 157 -7.61 -14.07 -1.45
C ALA A 157 -6.10 -13.81 -1.35
N TYR A 158 -5.58 -13.78 -0.13
CA TYR A 158 -4.16 -13.60 0.13
C TYR A 158 -3.44 -14.95 0.08
N GLY A 159 -2.32 -14.99 -0.63
CA GLY A 159 -1.42 -16.13 -0.66
C GLY A 159 -0.65 -16.31 0.65
N PRO A 160 0.25 -17.30 0.73
CA PRO A 160 1.06 -17.53 1.92
C PRO A 160 1.95 -16.32 2.24
N ALA A 161 2.19 -16.10 3.54
CA ALA A 161 2.99 -14.99 4.05
C ALA A 161 4.45 -15.04 3.56
N ASN A 162 4.99 -16.23 3.31
CA ASN A 162 6.32 -16.41 2.72
C ASN A 162 7.46 -15.71 3.50
N GLY A 163 7.32 -15.58 4.82
CA GLY A 163 8.31 -14.95 5.68
C GLY A 163 9.39 -15.92 6.16
N CYS A 164 10.64 -15.47 6.22
CA CYS A 164 11.74 -16.23 6.80
C CYS A 164 12.93 -15.34 7.19
N PHE A 165 13.70 -15.77 8.19
CA PHE A 165 14.92 -15.10 8.65
C PHE A 165 16.17 -15.56 7.88
N TYR A 166 17.26 -14.80 7.95
CA TYR A 166 18.58 -15.20 7.46
C TYR A 166 19.68 -14.48 8.25
N PRO A 167 20.79 -15.14 8.64
CA PRO A 167 21.02 -16.59 8.63
C PRO A 167 20.24 -17.31 9.75
N GLY A 168 20.18 -18.64 9.73
CA GLY A 168 19.57 -19.44 10.80
C GLY A 168 19.22 -20.87 10.36
N SER A 169 19.10 -21.80 11.32
CA SER A 169 18.81 -23.22 11.04
C SER A 169 17.40 -23.48 10.47
N SER A 170 16.46 -22.54 10.68
CA SER A 170 15.14 -22.47 10.05
C SER A 170 15.03 -21.28 9.07
N GLY A 171 16.18 -20.75 8.64
CA GLY A 171 16.26 -19.55 7.81
C GLY A 171 15.93 -19.80 6.34
N CYS A 172 15.85 -18.71 5.59
CA CYS A 172 15.66 -18.74 4.16
C CYS A 172 16.78 -19.53 3.48
N THR A 173 16.38 -20.33 2.51
CA THR A 173 17.28 -21.04 1.61
C THR A 173 17.15 -20.46 0.21
N ALA A 174 17.97 -20.94 -0.74
CA ALA A 174 17.85 -20.52 -2.14
C ALA A 174 16.46 -20.81 -2.76
N SER A 175 15.69 -21.75 -2.21
CA SER A 175 14.33 -22.07 -2.66
C SER A 175 13.24 -21.30 -1.91
N SER A 176 13.59 -20.49 -0.92
CA SER A 176 12.60 -19.71 -0.17
C SER A 176 11.89 -18.69 -1.08
N PRO A 177 10.57 -18.55 -0.94
CA PRO A 177 9.81 -17.62 -1.78
C PRO A 177 10.18 -16.16 -1.50
N THR A 178 10.39 -15.38 -2.55
CA THR A 178 10.70 -13.94 -2.51
C THR A 178 9.50 -13.05 -2.88
N LYS A 179 8.31 -13.64 -2.96
CA LYS A 179 7.10 -12.97 -3.44
C LYS A 179 5.89 -13.36 -2.61
N ARG A 180 4.90 -12.48 -2.56
CA ARG A 180 3.55 -12.74 -2.01
C ARG A 180 2.50 -12.38 -3.04
N THR A 181 1.33 -12.98 -2.95
CA THR A 181 0.25 -12.77 -3.93
C THR A 181 -1.06 -12.39 -3.26
N VAL A 182 -1.88 -11.64 -3.98
CA VAL A 182 -3.28 -11.36 -3.65
C VAL A 182 -4.10 -11.51 -4.91
N SER A 183 -5.10 -12.37 -4.90
CA SER A 183 -6.05 -12.54 -6.00
C SER A 183 -7.35 -11.81 -5.67
N VAL A 184 -7.82 -10.98 -6.59
CA VAL A 184 -9.07 -10.23 -6.47
C VAL A 184 -10.05 -10.76 -7.49
N THR A 185 -11.17 -11.30 -7.04
CA THR A 185 -12.25 -11.81 -7.90
C THR A 185 -13.40 -10.82 -7.87
N ASP A 186 -13.82 -10.32 -9.02
CA ASP A 186 -14.99 -9.42 -9.12
C ASP A 186 -16.33 -10.17 -9.22
N SER A 187 -17.42 -9.42 -9.35
CA SER A 187 -18.78 -9.96 -9.42
C SER A 187 -19.06 -10.81 -10.67
N GLU A 188 -18.25 -10.66 -11.72
CA GLU A 188 -18.34 -11.43 -12.95
C GLU A 188 -17.45 -12.70 -12.88
N GLY A 189 -16.74 -12.89 -11.76
CA GLY A 189 -15.81 -13.99 -11.57
C GLY A 189 -14.45 -13.75 -12.24
N ALA A 190 -14.21 -12.57 -12.81
CA ALA A 190 -12.91 -12.26 -13.39
C ALA A 190 -11.89 -12.04 -12.26
N VAL A 191 -10.73 -12.67 -12.41
CA VAL A 191 -9.66 -12.63 -11.40
C VAL A 191 -8.54 -11.71 -11.88
N THR A 192 -8.13 -10.79 -11.00
CA THR A 192 -6.87 -10.07 -11.12
C THR A 192 -5.93 -10.51 -10.00
N ARG A 193 -4.76 -11.04 -10.35
CA ARG A 193 -3.72 -11.43 -9.38
C ARG A 193 -2.64 -10.34 -9.30
N TYR A 194 -2.34 -9.92 -8.09
CA TYR A 194 -1.25 -9.02 -7.76
C TYR A 194 -0.13 -9.82 -7.12
N THR A 195 1.10 -9.58 -7.55
CA THR A 195 2.30 -10.16 -6.96
C THR A 195 3.18 -9.05 -6.43
N PHE A 196 3.50 -9.12 -5.14
CA PHE A 196 4.35 -8.18 -4.44
C PHE A 196 5.68 -8.83 -4.09
N GLY A 197 6.75 -8.04 -4.07
CA GLY A 197 8.02 -8.44 -3.49
C GLY A 197 7.88 -8.60 -1.99
N ASN A 198 8.69 -9.49 -1.41
CA ASN A 198 8.76 -9.65 0.03
C ASN A 198 10.19 -9.72 0.57
N ARG A 199 11.20 -9.44 -0.26
CA ARG A 199 12.60 -9.54 0.16
C ARG A 199 13.01 -8.27 0.92
N TYR A 200 13.48 -8.49 2.14
CA TYR A 200 13.84 -7.44 3.09
C TYR A 200 14.81 -6.44 2.49
N LEU A 201 14.47 -5.14 2.59
CA LEU A 201 15.23 -4.02 2.03
C LEU A 201 15.61 -4.17 0.54
N GLN A 202 14.85 -4.96 -0.22
CA GLN A 202 15.07 -5.09 -1.65
C GLN A 202 13.81 -4.72 -2.43
N ASP A 203 12.73 -5.49 -2.24
CA ASP A 203 11.48 -5.29 -2.97
C ASP A 203 10.23 -5.48 -2.11
N GLU A 204 10.38 -5.59 -0.80
CA GLU A 204 9.27 -5.79 0.12
C GLU A 204 8.17 -4.73 -0.05
N GLY A 205 6.94 -5.19 -0.30
CA GLY A 205 5.79 -4.30 -0.49
C GLY A 205 5.69 -3.64 -1.86
N LEU A 206 6.71 -3.76 -2.74
CA LEU A 206 6.63 -3.26 -4.11
C LEU A 206 5.75 -4.16 -4.97
N LEU A 207 4.86 -3.57 -5.77
CA LEU A 207 4.01 -4.29 -6.71
C LEU A 207 4.82 -4.72 -7.93
N LEU A 208 5.20 -5.99 -8.00
CA LEU A 208 6.04 -6.53 -9.08
C LEU A 208 5.26 -6.93 -10.31
N THR A 209 4.07 -7.53 -10.14
CA THR A 209 3.27 -8.02 -11.26
C THR A 209 1.78 -7.81 -11.01
N THR A 210 1.05 -7.40 -12.06
CA THR A 210 -0.41 -7.46 -12.12
C THR A 210 -0.85 -8.35 -13.29
N GLU A 211 -1.70 -9.33 -13.02
CA GLU A 211 -2.20 -10.32 -13.97
C GLU A 211 -3.72 -10.24 -14.03
N SER A 212 -4.25 -9.62 -15.08
CA SER A 212 -5.70 -9.47 -15.30
C SER A 212 -6.25 -10.60 -16.16
N GLY A 213 -7.45 -11.09 -15.81
CA GLY A 213 -8.04 -12.27 -16.46
C GLY A 213 -7.25 -13.54 -16.13
N TRP A 214 -6.82 -13.68 -14.88
CA TRP A 214 -6.05 -14.82 -14.41
C TRP A 214 -6.92 -16.07 -14.32
N ASN A 215 -6.48 -17.18 -14.91
CA ASN A 215 -7.22 -18.45 -14.93
C ASN A 215 -6.58 -19.58 -14.10
N GLY A 216 -5.59 -19.26 -13.26
CA GLY A 216 -4.83 -20.26 -12.50
C GLY A 216 -3.48 -20.62 -13.12
N THR A 217 -3.27 -20.34 -14.40
CA THR A 217 -2.00 -20.64 -15.10
C THR A 217 -1.49 -19.47 -15.94
N SER A 218 -2.38 -18.68 -16.52
CA SER A 218 -2.05 -17.56 -17.42
C SER A 218 -2.98 -16.37 -17.19
N ALA A 219 -2.58 -15.21 -17.70
CA ALA A 219 -3.37 -13.97 -17.67
C ALA A 219 -3.61 -13.47 -19.09
N LEU A 220 -4.77 -12.85 -19.34
CA LEU A 220 -5.06 -12.17 -20.60
C LEU A 220 -4.18 -10.94 -20.81
N ARG A 221 -3.84 -10.28 -19.70
CA ARG A 221 -2.93 -9.14 -19.66
C ARG A 221 -2.04 -9.24 -18.44
N LYS A 222 -0.73 -9.09 -18.63
CA LYS A 222 0.27 -9.08 -17.57
C LYS A 222 1.02 -7.76 -17.60
N VAL A 223 1.19 -7.13 -16.44
CA VAL A 223 2.02 -5.93 -16.26
C VAL A 223 3.10 -6.26 -15.26
N ASP A 224 4.35 -6.29 -15.69
CA ASP A 224 5.52 -6.45 -14.83
C ASP A 224 6.17 -5.08 -14.58
N ASN A 225 6.42 -4.77 -13.31
CA ASN A 225 7.07 -3.56 -12.86
C ASN A 225 8.48 -3.89 -12.38
N THR A 226 9.44 -3.08 -12.80
CA THR A 226 10.80 -3.09 -12.26
C THR A 226 11.05 -1.76 -11.59
N TYR A 227 11.68 -1.80 -10.42
CA TYR A 227 12.02 -0.62 -9.63
C TYR A 227 13.53 -0.46 -9.61
N ALA A 228 13.99 0.80 -9.68
CA ALA A 228 15.40 1.08 -9.50
C ALA A 228 15.77 0.99 -8.01
N ALA A 229 17.05 0.76 -7.73
CA ALA A 229 17.55 0.63 -6.37
C ALA A 229 17.29 1.91 -5.56
N MET A 230 16.89 1.75 -4.31
CA MET A 230 16.56 2.87 -3.42
C MET A 230 17.77 3.73 -3.03
N TYR A 231 18.97 3.15 -3.11
CA TYR A 231 20.24 3.80 -2.81
C TYR A 231 20.90 4.45 -4.03
N ALA A 232 20.23 4.48 -5.19
CA ALA A 232 20.83 5.01 -6.40
C ALA A 232 20.81 6.55 -6.46
N ALA A 233 21.82 7.10 -7.10
CA ALA A 233 21.84 8.51 -7.48
C ALA A 233 20.81 8.78 -8.60
N PRO A 234 20.23 10.00 -8.67
CA PRO A 234 20.49 11.16 -7.81
C PRO A 234 19.50 11.33 -6.64
N TYR A 235 18.63 10.36 -6.39
CA TYR A 235 17.45 10.51 -5.52
C TYR A 235 17.57 9.84 -4.15
N TYR A 236 18.75 9.33 -3.79
CA TYR A 236 19.01 8.63 -2.53
C TYR A 236 18.65 9.44 -1.27
N ALA A 237 18.61 10.78 -1.35
CA ALA A 237 18.17 11.60 -0.21
C ALA A 237 16.82 11.11 0.35
N GLY A 238 16.80 10.81 1.65
CA GLY A 238 15.60 10.35 2.35
C GLY A 238 14.47 11.38 2.29
N SER A 239 13.23 10.90 2.24
CA SER A 239 12.01 11.72 2.22
C SER A 239 11.39 11.90 3.62
N GLY A 240 12.01 11.31 4.63
CA GLY A 240 11.55 11.32 6.01
C GLY A 240 11.98 10.05 6.75
N TYR A 241 11.55 9.93 8.00
CA TYR A 241 11.74 8.75 8.84
C TYR A 241 10.42 8.39 9.52
N SER A 242 10.04 7.12 9.48
CA SER A 242 8.87 6.64 10.22
C SER A 242 9.19 6.56 11.70
N PRO A 243 8.47 7.28 12.59
CA PRO A 243 8.69 7.18 14.03
C PRO A 243 8.18 5.85 14.63
N ARG A 244 7.53 5.00 13.82
CA ARG A 244 7.03 3.71 14.28
C ARG A 244 8.19 2.76 14.54
N GLN A 245 8.42 2.47 15.82
CA GLN A 245 9.31 1.40 16.24
C GLN A 245 8.83 0.06 15.65
N ARG A 246 9.78 -0.76 15.17
CA ARG A 246 9.50 -2.09 14.57
C ARG A 246 8.61 -2.02 13.32
N GLY A 247 8.59 -0.88 12.63
CA GLY A 247 7.95 -0.71 11.32
C GLY A 247 8.99 -0.58 10.20
N ASP A 248 8.53 -0.37 8.97
CA ASP A 248 9.40 -0.36 7.78
C ASP A 248 10.08 1.02 7.56
N ALA A 249 10.77 1.55 8.59
CA ALA A 249 11.24 2.93 8.60
C ALA A 249 12.21 3.26 7.45
N ILE A 250 13.06 2.32 7.07
CA ILE A 250 14.01 2.49 5.96
C ILE A 250 13.27 2.56 4.62
N ILE A 251 12.42 1.57 4.33
CA ILE A 251 11.76 1.48 3.02
C ILE A 251 10.71 2.59 2.82
N THR A 252 10.10 3.07 3.92
CA THR A 252 9.16 4.20 3.89
C THR A 252 9.87 5.56 3.80
N GLY A 253 11.13 5.63 4.24
CA GLY A 253 11.94 6.84 4.17
C GLY A 253 12.66 7.03 2.83
N LEU A 254 12.84 5.96 2.05
CA LEU A 254 13.58 5.98 0.78
C LEU A 254 12.66 5.87 -0.44
N LYS A 255 13.17 6.30 -1.60
CA LYS A 255 12.41 6.30 -2.85
C LYS A 255 12.69 5.03 -3.63
N HIS A 256 11.64 4.34 -4.05
CA HIS A 256 11.70 3.18 -4.95
C HIS A 256 11.03 3.55 -6.27
N PRO A 257 11.69 4.33 -7.15
CA PRO A 257 11.06 4.76 -8.38
C PRO A 257 10.87 3.59 -9.33
N GLN A 258 9.70 3.56 -9.96
CA GLN A 258 9.42 2.63 -11.04
C GLN A 258 10.31 2.96 -12.23
N GLN A 259 11.16 2.00 -12.60
CA GLN A 259 12.14 2.12 -13.66
C GLN A 259 11.60 1.60 -14.98
N LYS A 260 10.83 0.51 -14.94
CA LYS A 260 10.32 -0.16 -16.13
C LYS A 260 8.92 -0.70 -15.90
N VAL A 261 8.11 -0.62 -16.93
CA VAL A 261 6.81 -1.28 -17.04
C VAL A 261 6.80 -2.07 -18.32
N MET A 262 6.58 -3.37 -18.21
CA MET A 262 6.36 -4.24 -19.37
C MET A 262 4.93 -4.76 -19.31
N THR A 263 4.11 -4.38 -20.28
CA THR A 263 2.78 -4.96 -20.48
C THR A 263 2.85 -6.04 -21.55
N THR A 264 2.52 -7.26 -21.19
CA THR A 264 2.25 -8.35 -22.13
C THR A 264 0.75 -8.45 -22.38
N GLN A 265 0.34 -8.27 -23.63
CA GLN A 265 -1.05 -8.36 -24.03
C GLN A 265 -1.13 -8.85 -25.48
N GLN A 266 -1.98 -9.86 -25.73
CA GLN A 266 -2.20 -10.42 -27.08
C GLN A 266 -0.89 -10.81 -27.79
N GLY A 267 0.05 -11.42 -27.05
CA GLY A 267 1.32 -11.89 -27.61
C GLY A 267 2.27 -10.75 -28.02
N ARG A 268 2.12 -9.54 -27.46
CA ARG A 268 3.00 -8.40 -27.72
C ARG A 268 3.47 -7.77 -26.42
N TYR A 269 4.70 -7.26 -26.41
CA TYR A 269 5.23 -6.47 -25.30
C TYR A 269 5.09 -4.98 -25.61
N PHE A 270 4.60 -4.23 -24.63
CA PHE A 270 4.59 -2.78 -24.61
C PHE A 270 5.44 -2.32 -23.42
N ILE A 271 6.54 -1.63 -23.72
CA ILE A 271 7.55 -1.31 -22.72
C ILE A 271 7.58 0.21 -22.54
N TRP A 272 7.51 0.62 -21.28
CA TRP A 272 7.89 1.93 -20.80
C TRP A 272 9.13 1.75 -19.93
N GLU A 273 10.18 2.51 -20.16
CA GLU A 273 11.42 2.41 -19.39
C GLU A 273 12.08 3.78 -19.25
N VAL A 274 12.61 4.06 -18.06
CA VAL A 274 13.47 5.23 -17.84
C VAL A 274 14.79 4.99 -18.56
N ALA A 275 15.20 5.96 -19.38
CA ALA A 275 16.42 5.80 -20.17
C ALA A 275 17.64 5.63 -19.27
N SER A 276 18.63 4.84 -19.70
CA SER A 276 19.89 4.59 -18.98
C SER A 276 21.09 5.33 -19.58
N ASP A 277 20.85 6.26 -20.51
CA ASP A 277 21.87 6.99 -21.25
C ASP A 277 22.14 8.40 -20.70
N CYS A 278 21.69 8.70 -19.47
CA CYS A 278 22.01 9.95 -18.80
C CYS A 278 23.42 9.92 -18.21
N PRO A 279 24.23 10.99 -18.37
CA PRO A 279 25.57 11.05 -17.80
C PRO A 279 25.58 10.88 -16.27
N ASN A 280 26.52 10.07 -15.76
CA ASN A 280 26.84 9.92 -14.34
C ASN A 280 25.73 9.36 -13.43
N VAL A 281 24.63 8.84 -13.99
CA VAL A 281 23.55 8.19 -13.24
C VAL A 281 23.11 6.90 -13.93
N PRO A 282 22.70 5.85 -13.21
CA PRO A 282 22.27 4.59 -13.83
C PRO A 282 21.02 4.74 -14.71
N TYR A 283 20.13 5.66 -14.35
CA TYR A 283 18.88 5.95 -15.04
C TYR A 283 18.58 7.46 -14.99
N CYS A 284 17.89 7.96 -16.00
CA CYS A 284 17.45 9.33 -16.15
C CYS A 284 16.33 9.73 -15.18
N PHE A 285 16.67 9.79 -13.90
CA PHE A 285 15.83 10.36 -12.84
C PHE A 285 16.41 11.70 -12.37
N ASP A 286 15.55 12.58 -11.85
CA ASP A 286 15.97 13.74 -11.06
C ASP A 286 16.09 13.41 -9.56
N ILE A 287 16.50 14.40 -8.76
CA ILE A 287 16.69 14.27 -7.30
C ILE A 287 15.41 13.87 -6.53
N TYR A 288 14.24 14.06 -7.15
CA TYR A 288 12.94 13.68 -6.59
C TYR A 288 12.46 12.32 -7.14
N ALA A 289 13.33 11.58 -7.81
CA ALA A 289 13.05 10.30 -8.45
C ALA A 289 12.00 10.37 -9.57
N ARG A 290 11.84 11.54 -10.20
CA ARG A 290 10.95 11.72 -11.35
C ARG A 290 11.73 11.41 -12.64
N PRO A 291 11.18 10.60 -13.57
CA PRO A 291 11.83 10.37 -14.85
C PRO A 291 12.03 11.69 -15.62
N THR A 292 13.25 11.96 -16.07
CA THR A 292 13.58 13.10 -16.93
C THR A 292 13.65 12.69 -18.41
N LYS A 293 13.84 11.41 -18.69
CA LYS A 293 13.82 10.83 -20.03
C LYS A 293 13.30 9.40 -20.00
N VAL A 294 12.40 9.10 -20.94
CA VAL A 294 11.71 7.80 -21.04
C VAL A 294 11.82 7.29 -22.47
N VAL A 295 12.06 5.98 -22.60
CA VAL A 295 11.93 5.23 -23.85
C VAL A 295 10.66 4.42 -23.81
N LYS A 296 9.90 4.46 -24.92
CA LYS A 296 8.73 3.61 -25.13
C LYS A 296 8.94 2.77 -26.37
N SER A 297 8.66 1.48 -26.27
CA SER A 297 8.81 0.57 -27.41
C SER A 297 7.74 -0.52 -27.38
N SER A 298 7.61 -1.22 -28.51
CA SER A 298 6.77 -2.39 -28.57
C SER A 298 7.38 -3.42 -29.51
N VAL A 299 7.48 -4.66 -29.02
CA VAL A 299 8.20 -5.76 -29.68
C VAL A 299 7.41 -7.06 -29.57
N ASN A 300 7.74 -8.01 -30.44
CA ASN A 300 7.26 -9.37 -30.31
C ASN A 300 8.04 -10.12 -29.19
N PRO A 301 7.46 -11.19 -28.62
CA PRO A 301 8.04 -11.97 -27.54
C PRO A 301 9.45 -12.50 -27.76
#